data_AF-A0AAW4VT27-F1
#
_entry.id   AF-A0AAW4VT27-F1
#
_cell.length_a   1.000
_cell.length_b   1.000
_cell.length_c   1.000
_cell.angle_alpha   90.00
_cell.angle_beta   90.00
_cell.angle_gamma   90.00
#
_symmetry.space_group_name_H-M   'P 1'
#
loop_
_entity.id
_entity.type
_entity.pdbx_description
1 polymer ?
#
loop_
_entity_poly.entity_id
_entity_poly.type
_entity_poly.pdbx_seq_one_letter_code
_entity_poly.pdbx_strand_id
1 'polypeptide(L)'
;MKKKVIEGARKLIKKLFEAILDREAFIFDAPKAFTRNFSRDMLTDDQLEVIDDWKAAVRGQINAAEKLHADRRGLADHGDTYFEMLPLPAPNIIVMRDECLIRYEIEVFAYKKGILLSAVQAAVSENGVGIAGINLSGKERAPVQTARQLTALDFLKNPICLDRMSEWRDQLRTNTRFLMPPSVEQVVAALRETPSAIVWAMHTAVLASLMPLLEEDAKPFFYPALRLSENETAAEMQRNLLRNVLGGFTFGRSDGQSAVRLLEISLQEKKDIQTLEKVNGLPVLVNLDSEPVQRELTRAIQNTHCELLSLGIAKHPLNTLPIIVGDALPAENAIFALDWPTFENADPAHIAVLRNAFGSLMKNAERLAALISYRIERLSLDGIRYEQTYLWAVSQELDDALFGITEHAGPLTDWAQRLIATREDQQAERQRRFAMALDIVRDTAQYDSLIAPDASEMTPEQLGFRYTDSQGDTFIAFELKEDFPKFMTRRLGLRAGDSVEFRRYLVQNGIIKTVSKNIRGRSRDSISHALICLSTGCEIGE
;
A
#
# COMPACT_ATOMS: atom_id res chain seq x y z
N MET A 1 -36.99 28.93 9.59
CA MET A 1 -35.65 29.56 9.60
C MET A 1 -35.42 30.37 8.33
N LYS A 2 -34.63 31.45 8.33
CA LYS A 2 -34.32 32.24 7.11
C LYS A 2 -33.40 31.45 6.16
N LYS A 3 -33.63 31.55 4.85
CA LYS A 3 -32.84 30.84 3.81
C LYS A 3 -31.32 31.10 3.91
N LYS A 4 -30.91 32.34 4.16
CA LYS A 4 -29.49 32.73 4.33
C LYS A 4 -28.78 31.96 5.45
N VAL A 5 -29.46 31.73 6.59
CA VAL A 5 -28.91 31.00 7.73
C VAL A 5 -28.72 29.53 7.37
N ILE A 6 -29.70 28.93 6.68
CA ILE A 6 -29.63 27.55 6.22
C ILE A 6 -28.47 27.37 5.24
N GLU A 7 -28.33 28.25 4.24
CA GLU A 7 -27.23 28.18 3.26
C GLU A 7 -25.86 28.36 3.91
N GLY A 8 -25.73 29.30 4.84
CA GLY A 8 -24.51 29.51 5.62
C GLY A 8 -24.11 28.27 6.42
N ALA A 9 -25.04 27.70 7.18
CA ALA A 9 -24.82 26.47 7.96
C ALA A 9 -24.44 25.29 7.06
N ARG A 10 -25.13 25.10 5.93
CA ARG A 10 -24.80 24.03 4.96
C ARG A 10 -23.38 24.18 4.41
N LYS A 11 -22.98 25.39 4.02
CA LYS A 11 -21.63 25.67 3.50
C LYS A 11 -20.55 25.42 4.56
N LEU A 12 -20.82 25.79 5.80
CA LEU A 12 -19.94 25.52 6.93
C LEU A 12 -19.80 24.00 7.16
N ILE A 13 -20.90 23.27 7.26
CA ILE A 13 -20.90 21.82 7.48
C ILE A 13 -20.15 21.10 6.36
N LYS A 14 -20.37 21.47 5.10
CA LYS A 14 -19.61 20.93 3.96
C LYS A 14 -18.11 21.05 4.19
N LYS A 15 -17.62 22.27 4.47
CA LYS A 15 -16.19 22.53 4.69
C LYS A 15 -15.61 21.78 5.89
N LEU A 16 -16.33 21.76 7.01
CA LEU A 16 -15.88 21.05 8.21
C LEU A 16 -15.81 19.55 7.99
N PHE A 17 -16.78 19.00 7.26
CA PHE A 17 -16.82 17.59 6.93
C PHE A 17 -15.73 17.21 5.93
N GLU A 18 -15.51 18.00 4.87
CA GLU A 18 -14.38 17.84 3.94
C GLU A 18 -13.04 17.86 4.69
N ALA A 19 -12.84 18.80 5.62
CA ALA A 19 -11.62 18.86 6.43
C ALA A 19 -11.43 17.64 7.36
N ILE A 20 -12.52 17.02 7.85
CA ILE A 20 -12.44 15.75 8.57
C ILE A 20 -12.07 14.64 7.59
N LEU A 21 -12.72 14.62 6.42
CA LEU A 21 -12.47 13.66 5.33
C LEU A 21 -11.02 13.64 4.84
N ASP A 22 -10.36 14.79 4.84
CA ASP A 22 -8.97 14.90 4.37
C ASP A 22 -7.95 14.52 5.47
N ARG A 23 -8.28 14.79 6.74
CA ARG A 23 -7.37 14.58 7.90
C ARG A 23 -7.46 13.17 8.48
N GLU A 24 -8.66 12.64 8.61
CA GLU A 24 -8.88 11.25 8.97
C GLU A 24 -8.78 10.49 7.66
N ALA A 25 -7.63 9.85 7.43
CA ALA A 25 -7.35 9.06 6.26
C ALA A 25 -8.46 8.02 5.98
N PHE A 26 -9.51 8.40 5.26
CA PHE A 26 -10.57 7.52 4.73
C PHE A 26 -10.09 6.74 3.50
N ILE A 27 -8.85 6.28 3.60
CA ILE A 27 -8.04 5.74 2.51
C ILE A 27 -8.52 4.33 2.15
N PHE A 28 -9.18 3.64 3.08
CA PHE A 28 -9.43 2.21 2.97
C PHE A 28 -10.89 1.83 3.20
N ASP A 29 -11.53 2.30 4.28
CA ASP A 29 -12.95 2.08 4.53
C ASP A 29 -13.63 3.37 5.01
N ALA A 30 -14.91 3.52 4.69
CA ALA A 30 -15.70 4.59 5.26
C ALA A 30 -16.11 4.21 6.69
N PRO A 31 -15.93 5.11 7.68
CA PRO A 31 -16.18 4.82 9.08
C PRO A 31 -17.67 4.59 9.28
N LYS A 32 -18.04 3.59 10.08
CA LYS A 32 -19.44 3.38 10.48
C LYS A 32 -19.99 4.57 11.27
N ALA A 33 -19.13 5.24 12.03
CA ALA A 33 -19.44 6.42 12.83
C ALA A 33 -18.17 7.21 13.13
N PHE A 34 -18.27 8.53 13.28
CA PHE A 34 -17.16 9.37 13.77
C PHE A 34 -17.66 10.66 14.40
N THR A 35 -16.79 11.28 15.19
CA THR A 35 -17.03 12.58 15.82
C THR A 35 -15.82 13.46 15.78
N ARG A 36 -16.02 14.75 15.50
CA ARG A 36 -14.97 15.74 15.59
C ARG A 36 -15.41 16.94 16.42
N ASN A 37 -14.59 17.27 17.40
CA ASN A 37 -14.74 18.49 18.16
C ASN A 37 -13.94 19.63 17.51
N PHE A 38 -14.60 20.76 17.30
CA PHE A 38 -13.98 22.01 16.86
C PHE A 38 -14.12 23.02 17.98
N SER A 39 -13.00 23.29 18.66
CA SER A 39 -12.96 24.35 19.65
C SER A 39 -13.01 25.73 18.96
N ARG A 40 -13.43 26.76 19.70
CA ARG A 40 -13.60 28.11 19.12
C ARG A 40 -12.33 28.67 18.47
N ASP A 41 -11.15 28.34 19.00
CA ASP A 41 -9.84 28.73 18.47
C ASP A 41 -9.49 28.03 17.13
N MET A 42 -10.17 26.94 16.79
CA MET A 42 -10.02 26.25 15.50
C MET A 42 -10.92 26.82 14.40
N LEU A 43 -11.79 27.78 14.72
CA LEU A 43 -12.80 28.33 13.83
C LEU A 43 -12.48 29.79 13.51
N THR A 44 -12.70 30.21 12.27
CA THR A 44 -12.52 31.62 11.87
C THR A 44 -13.68 32.47 12.37
N ASP A 45 -13.48 33.79 12.46
CA ASP A 45 -14.53 34.73 12.88
C ASP A 45 -15.80 34.60 12.03
N ASP A 46 -15.66 34.50 10.70
CA ASP A 46 -16.78 34.25 9.78
C ASP A 46 -17.54 32.95 10.09
N GLN A 47 -16.85 31.89 10.51
CA GLN A 47 -17.48 30.61 10.85
C GLN A 47 -18.23 30.73 12.18
N LEU A 48 -17.67 31.46 13.15
CA LEU A 48 -18.31 31.72 14.44
C LEU A 48 -19.59 32.56 14.27
N GLU A 49 -19.58 33.57 13.40
CA GLU A 49 -20.77 34.37 13.08
C GLU A 49 -21.88 33.48 12.50
N VAL A 50 -21.55 32.61 11.53
CA VAL A 50 -22.52 31.66 10.95
C VAL A 50 -23.08 30.71 12.02
N ILE A 51 -22.26 30.24 12.95
CA ILE A 51 -22.69 29.37 14.05
C ILE A 51 -23.65 30.12 14.99
N ASP A 52 -23.34 31.37 15.37
CA ASP A 52 -24.16 32.13 16.30
C ASP A 52 -25.53 32.51 15.69
N ASP A 53 -25.57 32.89 14.41
CA ASP A 53 -26.80 33.09 13.64
C ASP A 53 -27.66 31.82 13.58
N TRP A 54 -27.01 30.68 13.34
CA TRP A 54 -27.66 29.37 13.28
C TRP A 54 -28.24 28.96 14.64
N LYS A 55 -27.47 29.11 15.72
CA LYS A 55 -27.94 28.88 17.09
C LYS A 55 -29.14 29.75 17.44
N ALA A 56 -29.09 31.04 17.13
CA ALA A 56 -30.17 31.97 17.42
C ALA A 56 -31.47 31.57 16.72
N ALA A 57 -31.37 31.18 15.44
CA ALA A 57 -32.52 30.77 14.65
C ALA A 57 -33.13 29.44 15.14
N VAL A 58 -32.29 28.46 15.49
CA VAL A 58 -32.73 27.17 16.07
C VAL A 58 -33.46 27.39 17.39
N ARG A 59 -32.89 28.18 18.29
CA ARG A 59 -33.52 28.50 19.59
C ARG A 59 -34.87 29.18 19.41
N GLY A 60 -34.97 30.15 18.51
CA GLY A 60 -36.22 30.83 18.21
C GLY A 60 -37.31 29.86 17.75
N GLN A 61 -36.94 28.89 16.90
CA GLN A 61 -37.87 27.89 16.38
C GLN A 61 -38.28 26.85 17.43
N ILE A 62 -37.35 26.39 18.26
CA ILE A 62 -37.65 25.45 19.36
C ILE A 62 -38.60 26.10 20.38
N ASN A 63 -38.26 27.31 20.84
CA ASN A 63 -39.06 28.02 21.85
C ASN A 63 -40.45 28.39 21.34
N ALA A 64 -40.60 28.74 20.06
CA ALA A 64 -41.89 29.05 19.46
C ALA A 64 -42.82 27.84 19.34
N ALA A 65 -42.27 26.61 19.35
CA ALA A 65 -43.07 25.39 19.31
C ALA A 65 -43.63 25.00 20.68
N GLU A 66 -43.17 25.62 21.77
CA GLU A 66 -43.60 25.40 23.17
C GLU A 66 -43.47 23.94 23.68
N LYS A 67 -42.82 23.05 22.92
CA LYS A 67 -42.58 21.65 23.29
C LYS A 67 -41.32 21.44 24.12
N LEU A 68 -40.35 22.34 23.98
CA LEU A 68 -39.04 22.31 24.65
C LEU A 68 -38.60 23.74 24.94
N HIS A 69 -37.64 23.89 25.86
CA HIS A 69 -36.99 25.16 26.13
C HIS A 69 -35.53 25.12 25.68
N ALA A 70 -35.12 26.06 24.81
CA ALA A 70 -33.76 26.20 24.33
C ALA A 70 -33.13 27.52 24.80
N ASP A 71 -32.13 27.41 25.69
CA ASP A 71 -31.35 28.55 26.19
C ASP A 71 -30.07 28.77 25.35
N ARG A 72 -29.15 29.62 25.83
CA ARG A 72 -27.91 29.93 25.09
C ARG A 72 -26.91 28.76 25.00
N ARG A 73 -27.06 27.74 25.84
CA ARG A 73 -26.08 26.68 26.14
C ARG A 73 -26.64 25.27 26.00
N GLY A 74 -27.95 25.08 26.08
CA GLY A 74 -28.54 23.75 26.12
C GLY A 74 -30.03 23.71 25.81
N LEU A 75 -30.60 22.53 26.03
CA LEU A 75 -31.97 22.17 25.73
C LEU A 75 -32.60 21.51 26.95
N ALA A 76 -33.80 21.94 27.32
CA ALA A 76 -34.57 21.37 28.41
C ALA A 76 -35.94 20.88 27.92
N ASP A 77 -36.42 19.77 28.49
CA ASP A 77 -37.85 19.46 28.46
C ASP A 77 -38.57 20.12 29.65
N HIS A 78 -39.90 20.12 29.63
CA HIS A 78 -40.72 20.66 30.73
C HIS A 78 -40.78 19.72 31.96
N GLY A 79 -39.98 18.65 31.98
CA GLY A 79 -40.03 17.54 32.94
C GLY A 79 -38.70 17.27 33.66
N ASP A 80 -37.87 18.31 33.84
CA ASP A 80 -36.59 18.35 34.56
C ASP A 80 -35.34 17.77 33.84
N THR A 81 -35.43 17.36 32.57
CA THR A 81 -34.24 16.90 31.82
C THR A 81 -33.55 18.08 31.15
N TYR A 82 -32.30 18.40 31.55
CA TYR A 82 -31.45 19.39 30.89
C TYR A 82 -30.29 18.72 30.16
N PHE A 83 -30.11 19.06 28.89
CA PHE A 83 -29.00 18.63 28.06
C PHE A 83 -28.09 19.83 27.76
N GLU A 84 -26.82 19.77 28.20
CA GLU A 84 -25.86 20.90 28.14
C GLU A 84 -25.25 21.15 26.75
N MET A 85 -25.95 20.77 25.69
CA MET A 85 -25.61 21.11 24.31
C MET A 85 -26.86 21.44 23.53
N LEU A 86 -26.77 22.43 22.65
CA LEU A 86 -27.84 22.77 21.72
C LEU A 86 -27.69 21.93 20.44
N PRO A 87 -28.60 20.99 20.14
CA PRO A 87 -28.60 20.30 18.86
C PRO A 87 -28.94 21.27 17.73
N LEU A 88 -28.15 21.22 16.67
CA LEU A 88 -28.27 22.06 15.49
C LEU A 88 -28.51 21.17 14.26
N PRO A 89 -29.58 21.41 13.48
CA PRO A 89 -30.00 20.54 12.39
C PRO A 89 -29.02 20.56 11.22
N ALA A 90 -28.43 19.40 10.89
CA ALA A 90 -27.51 19.26 9.78
C ALA A 90 -28.16 18.52 8.59
N PRO A 91 -27.72 18.80 7.34
CA PRO A 91 -28.13 17.98 6.21
C PRO A 91 -27.45 16.61 6.27
N ASN A 92 -28.11 15.59 5.72
CA ASN A 92 -27.45 14.32 5.47
C ASN A 92 -26.30 14.52 4.48
N ILE A 93 -25.22 13.77 4.65
CA ILE A 93 -24.10 13.77 3.72
C ILE A 93 -24.12 12.47 2.93
N ILE A 94 -24.06 12.60 1.62
CA ILE A 94 -23.92 11.48 0.70
C ILE A 94 -22.49 11.52 0.20
N VAL A 95 -21.72 10.49 0.50
CA VAL A 95 -20.39 10.28 -0.05
C VAL A 95 -20.52 9.28 -1.19
N MET A 96 -20.28 9.74 -2.42
CA MET A 96 -20.33 8.90 -3.61
C MET A 96 -18.94 8.28 -3.84
N ARG A 97 -18.81 6.96 -3.95
CA ARG A 97 -17.57 6.22 -4.25
C ARG A 97 -17.79 5.28 -5.43
N ASP A 98 -16.73 4.98 -6.19
CA ASP A 98 -16.78 4.22 -7.45
C ASP A 98 -17.73 3.01 -7.43
N GLU A 99 -17.71 2.24 -6.33
CA GLU A 99 -18.50 1.02 -6.19
C GLU A 99 -19.74 1.16 -5.28
N CYS A 100 -19.89 2.28 -4.56
CA CYS A 100 -21.00 2.44 -3.61
C CYS A 100 -21.31 3.89 -3.22
N LEU A 101 -22.55 4.11 -2.79
CA LEU A 101 -22.99 5.36 -2.18
C LEU A 101 -23.14 5.17 -0.67
N ILE A 102 -22.47 6.01 0.11
CA ILE A 102 -22.50 5.96 1.57
C ILE A 102 -23.25 7.16 2.10
N ARG A 103 -24.34 6.90 2.82
CA ARG A 103 -25.16 7.94 3.45
C ARG A 103 -24.81 8.07 4.91
N TYR A 104 -24.42 9.28 5.32
CA TYR A 104 -24.22 9.67 6.71
C TYR A 104 -25.37 10.53 7.20
N GLU A 105 -25.93 10.14 8.34
CA GLU A 105 -26.75 11.01 9.18
C GLU A 105 -25.82 11.90 10.00
N ILE A 106 -26.04 13.22 9.92
CA ILE A 106 -25.20 14.21 10.60
C ILE A 106 -26.03 14.90 11.68
N GLU A 107 -25.40 15.11 12.83
CA GLU A 107 -25.91 15.95 13.89
C GLU A 107 -24.79 16.87 14.40
N VAL A 108 -25.09 18.13 14.67
CA VAL A 108 -24.12 19.10 15.20
C VAL A 108 -24.58 19.56 16.56
N PHE A 109 -23.70 19.54 17.55
CA PHE A 109 -23.98 20.02 18.89
C PHE A 109 -23.16 21.27 19.18
N ALA A 110 -23.83 22.38 19.43
CA ALA A 110 -23.18 23.59 19.91
C ALA A 110 -23.12 23.59 21.44
N TYR A 111 -21.93 23.87 21.98
CA TYR A 111 -21.70 23.92 23.42
C TYR A 111 -20.71 25.05 23.77
N LYS A 112 -20.39 25.21 25.06
CA LYS A 112 -19.61 26.37 25.54
C LYS A 112 -18.24 26.55 24.84
N LYS A 113 -17.54 25.46 24.53
CA LYS A 113 -16.16 25.52 24.00
C LYS A 113 -16.08 25.43 22.47
N GLY A 114 -17.19 25.26 21.77
CA GLY A 114 -17.20 25.13 20.32
C GLY A 114 -18.39 24.32 19.79
N ILE A 115 -18.14 23.51 18.77
CA ILE A 115 -19.13 22.60 18.18
C ILE A 115 -18.59 21.17 18.11
N LEU A 116 -19.46 20.20 18.31
CA LEU A 116 -19.19 18.79 18.05
C LEU A 116 -19.96 18.38 16.79
N LEU A 117 -19.25 17.89 15.78
CA LEU A 117 -19.85 17.29 14.60
C LEU A 117 -19.90 15.78 14.81
N SER A 118 -21.09 15.19 14.68
CA SER A 118 -21.35 13.76 14.80
C SER A 118 -21.89 13.20 13.50
N ALA A 119 -21.37 12.05 13.07
CA ALA A 119 -21.75 11.40 11.82
C ALA A 119 -21.86 9.89 12.00
N VAL A 120 -22.95 9.30 11.53
CA VAL A 120 -23.17 7.84 11.57
C VAL A 120 -23.72 7.37 10.22
N GLN A 121 -23.22 6.23 9.73
CA GLN A 121 -23.76 5.61 8.51
C GLN A 121 -25.21 5.20 8.74
N ALA A 122 -26.09 5.56 7.80
CA ALA A 122 -27.52 5.26 7.88
C ALA A 122 -27.82 3.75 7.93
N ALA A 123 -26.91 2.90 7.42
CA ALA A 123 -27.06 1.44 7.48
C ALA A 123 -26.76 0.83 8.87
N VAL A 124 -26.14 1.60 9.77
CA VAL A 124 -25.71 1.16 11.11
C VAL A 124 -26.54 1.83 12.22
N SER A 125 -27.43 2.78 11.88
CA SER A 125 -28.27 3.45 12.85
C SER A 125 -29.44 2.57 13.29
N GLU A 126 -29.28 1.86 14.41
CA GLU A 126 -30.43 1.24 15.08
C GLU A 126 -31.39 2.36 15.57
N ASN A 127 -32.65 2.30 15.13
CA ASN A 127 -33.74 3.22 15.47
C ASN A 127 -33.66 4.65 14.86
N GLY A 128 -32.87 4.86 13.80
CA GLY A 128 -32.96 6.08 12.97
C GLY A 128 -32.40 7.36 13.59
N VAL A 129 -31.58 7.25 14.64
CA VAL A 129 -30.82 8.39 15.21
C VAL A 129 -29.43 7.91 15.62
N GLY A 130 -28.53 7.82 14.65
CA GLY A 130 -27.12 7.56 14.94
C GLY A 130 -26.41 8.83 15.41
N ILE A 131 -26.25 9.01 16.73
CA ILE A 131 -25.36 10.03 17.30
C ILE A 131 -24.10 9.31 17.79
N ALA A 132 -22.98 9.55 17.12
CA ALA A 132 -21.67 9.11 17.55
C ALA A 132 -21.13 10.02 18.66
N GLY A 133 -20.29 9.44 19.54
CA GLY A 133 -19.41 10.15 20.48
C GLY A 133 -20.07 10.94 21.61
N ILE A 134 -21.40 10.89 21.75
CA ILE A 134 -22.12 11.34 22.95
C ILE A 134 -22.91 10.15 23.51
N ASN A 135 -22.68 9.85 24.79
CA ASN A 135 -23.50 8.86 25.50
C ASN A 135 -24.75 9.54 26.06
N LEU A 136 -25.82 9.60 25.26
CA LEU A 136 -27.11 10.14 25.68
C LEU A 136 -27.87 9.11 26.52
N SER A 137 -28.35 9.54 27.68
CA SER A 137 -29.35 8.75 28.41
C SER A 137 -30.66 8.65 27.63
N GLY A 138 -31.50 7.66 27.97
CA GLY A 138 -32.83 7.52 27.36
C GLY A 138 -33.70 8.77 27.53
N LYS A 139 -33.52 9.51 28.63
CA LYS A 139 -34.23 10.77 28.91
C LYS A 139 -33.72 11.93 28.05
N GLU A 140 -32.41 12.02 27.77
CA GLU A 140 -31.83 13.08 26.93
C GLU A 140 -32.06 12.84 25.43
N ARG A 141 -32.22 11.58 25.01
CA ARG A 141 -32.49 11.24 23.61
C ARG A 141 -33.82 11.82 23.12
N ALA A 142 -34.86 11.83 23.96
CA ALA A 142 -36.19 12.34 23.62
C ALA A 142 -36.22 13.85 23.27
N PRO A 143 -35.67 14.78 24.08
CA PRO A 143 -35.62 16.20 23.74
C PRO A 143 -34.73 16.47 22.53
N VAL A 144 -33.59 15.77 22.37
CA VAL A 144 -32.73 15.91 21.18
C VAL A 144 -33.49 15.52 19.90
N GLN A 145 -34.21 14.39 19.92
CA GLN A 145 -35.00 13.95 18.77
C GLN A 145 -36.15 14.91 18.46
N THR A 146 -36.82 15.42 19.49
CA THR A 146 -37.89 16.41 19.36
C THR A 146 -37.37 17.72 18.75
N ALA A 147 -36.21 18.21 19.21
CA ALA A 147 -35.56 19.40 18.63
C ALA A 147 -35.20 19.19 17.15
N ARG A 148 -34.70 18.00 16.77
CA ARG A 148 -34.40 17.64 15.38
C ARG A 148 -35.67 17.66 14.52
N GLN A 149 -36.77 17.05 14.97
CA GLN A 149 -38.05 17.06 14.26
C GLN A 149 -38.58 18.48 14.01
N LEU A 150 -38.40 19.37 14.99
CA LEU A 150 -38.85 20.76 14.89
C LEU A 150 -38.02 21.60 13.92
N THR A 151 -36.73 21.28 13.74
CA THR A 151 -35.77 22.19 13.11
C THR A 151 -35.13 21.66 11.81
N ALA A 152 -35.15 20.35 11.57
CA ALA A 152 -34.40 19.72 10.49
C ALA A 152 -35.14 19.65 9.15
N LEU A 153 -36.45 19.96 9.08
CA LEU A 153 -37.25 19.78 7.86
C LEU A 153 -36.62 20.44 6.62
N ASP A 154 -36.11 21.67 6.75
CA ASP A 154 -35.50 22.39 5.63
C ASP A 154 -34.04 22.00 5.35
N PHE A 155 -33.39 21.33 6.30
CA PHE A 155 -32.02 20.80 6.14
C PHE A 155 -32.02 19.42 5.46
N LEU A 156 -33.00 18.57 5.79
CA LEU A 156 -33.09 17.18 5.32
C LEU A 156 -33.57 17.06 3.87
N LYS A 157 -34.31 18.05 3.34
CA LYS A 157 -34.81 18.06 1.95
C LYS A 157 -33.70 17.95 0.90
N ASN A 158 -32.51 18.49 1.20
CA ASN A 158 -31.39 18.51 0.27
C ASN A 158 -30.16 17.92 0.97
N PRO A 159 -29.72 16.69 0.68
CA PRO A 159 -28.44 16.21 1.18
C PRO A 159 -27.28 17.04 0.61
N ILE A 160 -26.12 17.01 1.28
CA ILE A 160 -24.86 17.47 0.69
C ILE A 160 -24.21 16.26 0.03
N CYS A 161 -24.04 16.32 -1.29
CA CYS A 161 -23.28 15.31 -2.01
C CYS A 161 -21.80 15.71 -2.01
N LEU A 162 -20.96 14.81 -1.50
CA LEU A 162 -19.52 14.83 -1.62
C LEU A 162 -19.15 13.77 -2.64
N ASP A 163 -18.67 14.24 -3.78
CA ASP A 163 -18.22 13.36 -4.84
C ASP A 163 -16.81 12.86 -4.52
N ARG A 164 -16.68 11.54 -4.32
CA ARG A 164 -15.41 10.83 -4.24
C ARG A 164 -15.30 9.78 -5.37
N MET A 165 -16.19 9.80 -6.37
CA MET A 165 -16.25 8.90 -7.55
C MET A 165 -15.14 9.17 -8.57
N SER A 166 -14.24 10.10 -8.27
CA SER A 166 -13.23 10.55 -9.22
C SER A 166 -12.15 11.39 -8.54
N GLU A 167 -11.91 11.21 -7.23
CA GLU A 167 -10.78 11.90 -6.58
C GLU A 167 -9.48 11.60 -7.29
N TRP A 168 -9.26 10.36 -7.70
CA TRP A 168 -8.08 10.01 -8.46
C TRP A 168 -7.99 10.79 -9.78
N ARG A 169 -9.08 10.89 -10.58
CA ARG A 169 -9.07 11.64 -11.86
C ARG A 169 -8.89 13.15 -11.65
N ASP A 170 -9.61 13.73 -10.69
CA ASP A 170 -9.54 15.17 -10.41
C ASP A 170 -8.20 15.56 -9.76
N GLN A 171 -7.66 14.70 -8.88
CA GLN A 171 -6.32 14.86 -8.30
C GLN A 171 -5.26 14.69 -9.36
N LEU A 172 -5.37 13.67 -10.22
CA LEU A 172 -4.49 13.48 -11.37
C LEU A 172 -4.44 14.72 -12.24
N ARG A 173 -5.61 15.23 -12.65
CA ARG A 173 -5.72 16.45 -13.45
C ARG A 173 -5.13 17.66 -12.72
N THR A 174 -5.36 17.79 -11.42
CA THR A 174 -4.87 18.91 -10.61
C THR A 174 -3.36 18.88 -10.42
N ASN A 175 -2.78 17.70 -10.17
CA ASN A 175 -1.37 17.52 -9.88
C ASN A 175 -0.50 17.58 -11.15
N THR A 176 -1.04 17.13 -12.28
CA THR A 176 -0.32 17.12 -13.55
C THR A 176 -0.45 18.44 -14.31
N ARG A 177 -1.43 19.32 -13.98
CA ARG A 177 -1.71 20.55 -14.75
C ARG A 177 -0.51 21.45 -14.98
N PHE A 178 0.38 21.55 -13.99
CA PHE A 178 1.55 22.45 -14.02
C PHE A 178 2.82 21.79 -14.56
N LEU A 179 2.81 20.48 -14.78
CA LEU A 179 3.98 19.77 -15.31
C LEU A 179 4.11 20.12 -16.80
N MET A 180 5.27 20.61 -17.20
CA MET A 180 5.55 20.92 -18.60
C MET A 180 6.46 19.86 -19.19
N PRO A 181 6.20 19.40 -20.43
CA PRO A 181 7.05 18.40 -21.06
C PRO A 181 8.45 19.00 -21.27
N PRO A 182 9.51 18.35 -20.77
CA PRO A 182 10.89 18.72 -21.10
C PRO A 182 11.17 18.48 -22.58
N SER A 183 12.34 18.95 -23.07
CA SER A 183 12.77 18.61 -24.43
C SER A 183 13.12 17.12 -24.54
N VAL A 184 13.00 16.56 -25.74
CA VAL A 184 13.33 15.15 -26.02
C VAL A 184 14.77 14.85 -25.59
N GLU A 185 15.72 15.75 -25.89
CA GLU A 185 17.13 15.60 -25.53
C GLU A 185 17.33 15.55 -24.02
N GLN A 186 16.60 16.37 -23.26
CA GLN A 186 16.66 16.36 -21.80
C GLN A 186 16.15 15.03 -21.23
N VAL A 187 15.04 14.51 -21.77
CA VAL A 187 14.48 13.22 -21.32
C VAL A 187 15.44 12.08 -21.64
N VAL A 188 15.98 12.03 -22.85
CA VAL A 188 16.93 10.99 -23.27
C VAL A 188 18.20 11.03 -22.42
N ALA A 189 18.76 12.21 -22.19
CA ALA A 189 19.93 12.37 -21.32
C ALA A 189 19.62 11.92 -19.89
N ALA A 190 18.48 12.35 -19.32
CA ALA A 190 18.08 11.94 -17.99
C ALA A 190 17.86 10.42 -17.88
N LEU A 191 17.26 9.76 -18.87
CA LEU A 191 17.09 8.31 -18.90
C LEU A 191 18.42 7.56 -18.95
N ARG A 192 19.41 8.10 -19.69
CA ARG A 192 20.73 7.48 -19.82
C ARG A 192 21.57 7.59 -18.54
N GLU A 193 21.51 8.75 -17.88
CA GLU A 193 22.33 9.05 -16.70
C GLU A 193 21.67 8.64 -15.38
N THR A 194 20.38 8.28 -15.39
CA THR A 194 19.68 7.80 -14.19
C THR A 194 19.90 6.29 -14.02
N PRO A 195 20.28 5.82 -12.82
CA PRO A 195 20.41 4.39 -12.53
C PRO A 195 19.20 3.55 -12.90
N SER A 196 19.44 2.34 -13.42
CA SER A 196 18.39 1.42 -13.88
C SER A 196 17.35 1.11 -12.81
N ALA A 197 17.77 0.91 -11.56
CA ALA A 197 16.86 0.67 -10.43
C ALA A 197 15.90 1.83 -10.17
N ILE A 198 16.34 3.07 -10.42
CA ILE A 198 15.54 4.28 -10.20
C ILE A 198 14.58 4.50 -11.36
N VAL A 199 15.03 4.33 -12.60
CA VAL A 199 14.13 4.36 -13.78
C VAL A 199 13.09 3.24 -13.66
N TRP A 200 13.47 2.07 -13.15
CA TRP A 200 12.56 0.97 -12.84
C TRP A 200 11.49 1.35 -11.82
N ALA A 201 11.89 2.02 -10.75
CA ALA A 201 10.96 2.51 -9.74
C ALA A 201 10.00 3.58 -10.30
N MET A 202 10.48 4.49 -11.14
CA MET A 202 9.65 5.50 -11.81
C MET A 202 8.65 4.86 -12.77
N HIS A 203 9.11 3.91 -13.60
CA HIS A 203 8.26 3.18 -14.55
C HIS A 203 7.16 2.41 -13.81
N THR A 204 7.53 1.72 -12.73
CA THR A 204 6.58 1.06 -11.83
C THR A 204 5.60 2.06 -11.21
N ALA A 205 6.05 3.26 -10.84
CA ALA A 205 5.17 4.28 -10.26
C ALA A 205 4.15 4.84 -11.26
N VAL A 206 4.54 4.99 -12.53
CA VAL A 206 3.62 5.34 -13.62
C VAL A 206 2.59 4.23 -13.79
N LEU A 207 3.02 2.97 -13.86
CA LEU A 207 2.11 1.82 -13.94
C LEU A 207 1.17 1.73 -12.74
N ALA A 208 1.69 1.90 -11.51
CA ALA A 208 0.89 1.94 -10.29
C ALA A 208 -0.19 3.02 -10.36
N SER A 209 0.13 4.18 -10.94
CA SER A 209 -0.83 5.25 -11.17
C SER A 209 -1.90 4.86 -12.20
N LEU A 210 -1.54 4.09 -13.23
CA LEU A 210 -2.46 3.66 -14.29
C LEU A 210 -3.31 2.42 -13.93
N MET A 211 -2.92 1.63 -12.92
CA MET A 211 -3.66 0.45 -12.43
C MET A 211 -5.19 0.60 -12.34
N PRO A 212 -5.76 1.74 -11.88
CA PRO A 212 -7.21 1.90 -11.79
C PRO A 212 -7.91 2.06 -13.15
N LEU A 213 -7.16 2.36 -14.20
CA LEU A 213 -7.64 2.57 -15.57
C LEU A 213 -7.36 1.40 -16.51
N LEU A 214 -6.44 0.51 -16.15
CA LEU A 214 -6.14 -0.68 -16.93
C LEU A 214 -7.30 -1.68 -16.83
N GLU A 215 -7.60 -2.33 -17.95
CA GLU A 215 -8.43 -3.54 -17.97
C GLU A 215 -7.83 -4.63 -17.06
N GLU A 216 -8.66 -5.49 -16.46
CA GLU A 216 -8.20 -6.45 -15.44
C GLU A 216 -7.14 -7.43 -15.96
N ASP A 217 -7.27 -7.86 -17.21
CA ASP A 217 -6.34 -8.72 -17.94
C ASP A 217 -5.07 -8.00 -18.41
N ALA A 218 -5.12 -6.67 -18.52
CA ALA A 218 -3.98 -5.83 -18.83
C ALA A 218 -3.13 -5.45 -17.60
N LYS A 219 -3.56 -5.81 -16.39
CA LYS A 219 -2.79 -5.54 -15.16
C LYS A 219 -1.56 -6.48 -15.08
N PRO A 220 -0.43 -6.02 -14.51
CA PRO A 220 0.78 -6.82 -14.43
C PRO A 220 0.65 -7.96 -13.42
N PHE A 221 0.68 -9.21 -13.88
CA PHE A 221 0.68 -10.41 -13.04
C PHE A 221 2.06 -10.75 -12.43
N PHE A 222 2.74 -9.74 -11.90
CA PHE A 222 3.99 -9.88 -11.15
C PHE A 222 4.19 -8.70 -10.20
N TYR A 223 4.97 -8.90 -9.15
CA TYR A 223 5.42 -7.83 -8.27
C TYR A 223 6.81 -7.32 -8.69
N PRO A 224 6.99 -6.02 -8.91
CA PRO A 224 8.32 -5.43 -9.06
C PRO A 224 9.03 -5.45 -7.71
N ALA A 225 10.30 -5.88 -7.71
CA ALA A 225 11.09 -5.94 -6.49
C ALA A 225 12.49 -5.34 -6.67
N LEU A 226 12.99 -4.72 -5.61
CA LEU A 226 14.35 -4.20 -5.53
C LEU A 226 15.07 -4.82 -4.32
N ARG A 227 16.19 -5.51 -4.57
CA ARG A 227 17.08 -5.93 -3.48
C ARG A 227 18.02 -4.77 -3.16
N LEU A 228 17.92 -4.26 -1.94
CA LEU A 228 18.77 -3.18 -1.43
C LEU A 228 20.15 -3.73 -1.02
N SER A 229 21.06 -2.82 -0.71
CA SER A 229 22.40 -3.15 -0.21
C SER A 229 22.34 -3.94 1.11
N GLU A 230 23.28 -4.87 1.32
CA GLU A 230 23.47 -5.50 2.64
C GLU A 230 24.13 -4.55 3.65
N ASN A 231 24.71 -3.44 3.18
CA ASN A 231 25.20 -2.40 4.07
C ASN A 231 24.02 -1.55 4.56
N GLU A 232 23.70 -1.63 5.85
CA GLU A 232 22.53 -0.96 6.45
C GLU A 232 22.47 0.55 6.13
N THR A 233 23.61 1.26 6.19
CA THR A 233 23.66 2.69 5.87
C THR A 233 23.31 2.95 4.41
N ALA A 234 23.86 2.15 3.50
CA ALA A 234 23.54 2.25 2.08
C ALA A 234 22.09 1.86 1.77
N ALA A 235 21.58 0.80 2.41
CA ALA A 235 20.20 0.36 2.27
C ALA A 235 19.23 1.46 2.69
N GLU A 236 19.50 2.14 3.82
CA GLU A 236 18.69 3.25 4.28
C GLU A 236 18.76 4.44 3.31
N MET A 237 19.93 4.74 2.73
CA MET A 237 20.04 5.76 1.68
C MET A 237 19.22 5.41 0.43
N GLN A 238 19.32 4.17 -0.07
CA GLN A 238 18.53 3.68 -1.21
C GLN A 238 17.03 3.73 -0.92
N ARG A 239 16.61 3.34 0.28
CA ARG A 239 15.22 3.41 0.75
C ARG A 239 14.70 4.86 0.81
N ASN A 240 15.49 5.79 1.34
CA ASN A 240 15.16 7.22 1.35
C ASN A 240 15.00 7.75 -0.08
N LEU A 241 15.89 7.36 -1.00
CA LEU A 241 15.82 7.75 -2.39
C LEU A 241 14.55 7.21 -3.07
N LEU A 242 14.17 5.94 -2.83
CA LEU A 242 12.90 5.39 -3.33
C LEU A 242 11.71 6.15 -2.80
N ARG A 243 11.66 6.42 -1.49
CA ARG A 243 10.56 7.21 -0.91
C ARG A 243 10.41 8.57 -1.58
N ASN A 244 11.52 9.25 -1.84
CA ASN A 244 11.53 10.55 -2.53
C ASN A 244 11.07 10.42 -3.98
N VAL A 245 11.58 9.43 -4.72
CA VAL A 245 11.20 9.18 -6.12
C VAL A 245 9.72 8.83 -6.21
N LEU A 246 9.25 7.82 -5.47
CA LEU A 246 7.85 7.40 -5.48
C LEU A 246 6.92 8.53 -5.03
N GLY A 247 7.31 9.29 -4.01
CA GLY A 247 6.61 10.49 -3.57
C GLY A 247 6.41 11.51 -4.69
N GLY A 248 7.43 11.75 -5.51
CA GLY A 248 7.37 12.63 -6.67
C GLY A 248 6.42 12.18 -7.79
N PHE A 249 6.04 10.90 -7.80
CA PHE A 249 5.24 10.24 -8.83
C PHE A 249 3.82 9.87 -8.34
N THR A 250 3.38 10.37 -7.18
CA THR A 250 2.02 10.19 -6.64
C THR A 250 0.97 11.05 -7.38
N PHE A 251 0.91 10.96 -8.70
CA PHE A 251 0.12 11.89 -9.52
C PHE A 251 -1.38 11.86 -9.19
N GLY A 252 -1.92 10.72 -8.77
CA GLY A 252 -3.35 10.55 -8.45
C GLY A 252 -3.78 10.92 -7.03
N ARG A 253 -3.02 11.71 -6.23
CA ARG A 253 -3.43 12.07 -4.86
C ARG A 253 -3.16 13.50 -4.36
N SER A 254 -4.00 13.96 -3.43
CA SER A 254 -3.88 15.27 -2.78
C SER A 254 -2.57 15.44 -1.99
N ASP A 255 -1.96 16.63 -2.06
CA ASP A 255 -0.74 17.10 -1.36
C ASP A 255 -0.78 17.07 0.19
N GLY A 256 -1.74 16.37 0.80
CA GLY A 256 -1.91 16.27 2.25
C GLY A 256 -0.91 15.33 2.94
N GLN A 257 -0.66 15.57 4.24
CA GLN A 257 0.22 14.73 5.08
C GLN A 257 -0.12 13.23 5.07
N SER A 258 -1.36 12.87 4.70
CA SER A 258 -1.83 11.49 4.55
C SER A 258 -1.22 10.76 3.35
N ALA A 259 -0.82 11.47 2.29
CA ALA A 259 -0.14 10.89 1.12
C ALA A 259 1.30 10.48 1.44
N VAL A 260 2.00 11.25 2.28
CA VAL A 260 3.37 10.96 2.74
C VAL A 260 3.42 9.71 3.64
N ARG A 261 2.36 9.44 4.41
CA ARG A 261 2.27 8.26 5.31
C ARG A 261 2.02 6.93 4.59
N LEU A 262 1.66 6.94 3.30
CA LEU A 262 1.39 5.73 2.51
C LEU A 262 2.48 5.39 1.51
N LEU A 263 3.54 6.19 1.43
CA LEU A 263 4.66 5.89 0.54
C LEU A 263 5.40 4.63 0.95
N GLU A 264 5.23 4.18 2.19
CA GLU A 264 5.85 2.98 2.70
C GLU A 264 4.95 2.19 3.65
N ILE A 265 4.79 0.89 3.38
CA ILE A 265 4.05 -0.06 4.20
C ILE A 265 4.96 -1.23 4.54
N SER A 266 5.07 -1.57 5.82
CA SER A 266 5.71 -2.82 6.26
C SER A 266 4.65 -3.91 6.35
N LEU A 267 4.86 -5.03 5.68
CA LEU A 267 3.95 -6.17 5.73
C LEU A 267 4.50 -7.23 6.69
N GLN A 268 3.93 -7.29 7.89
CA GLN A 268 4.33 -8.21 8.95
C GLN A 268 3.27 -9.29 9.19
N GLU A 269 2.00 -8.92 9.03
CA GLU A 269 0.82 -9.77 9.23
C GLU A 269 -0.12 -9.75 8.03
N LYS A 270 -1.02 -10.75 7.96
CA LYS A 270 -2.00 -10.87 6.87
C LYS A 270 -2.95 -9.67 6.75
N LYS A 271 -3.25 -8.98 7.86
CA LYS A 271 -4.08 -7.76 7.86
C LYS A 271 -3.42 -6.60 7.10
N ASP A 272 -2.08 -6.61 7.00
CA ASP A 272 -1.34 -5.57 6.30
C ASP A 272 -1.53 -5.73 4.78
N ILE A 273 -1.70 -6.96 4.28
CA ILE A 273 -2.10 -7.24 2.89
C ILE A 273 -3.46 -6.63 2.59
N GLN A 274 -4.44 -6.73 3.50
CA GLN A 274 -5.76 -6.10 3.33
C GLN A 274 -5.67 -4.57 3.24
N THR A 275 -4.66 -3.98 3.87
CA THR A 275 -4.39 -2.54 3.74
C THR A 275 -3.86 -2.24 2.34
N LEU A 276 -2.94 -3.07 1.85
CA LEU A 276 -2.37 -2.96 0.51
C LEU A 276 -3.40 -3.18 -0.62
N GLU A 277 -4.32 -4.14 -0.48
CA GLU A 277 -5.42 -4.42 -1.43
C GLU A 277 -6.30 -3.18 -1.69
N LYS A 278 -6.45 -2.34 -0.66
CA LYS A 278 -7.27 -1.14 -0.69
C LYS A 278 -6.49 0.10 -1.18
N VAL A 279 -5.18 -0.01 -1.39
CA VAL A 279 -4.40 1.06 -2.04
C VAL A 279 -4.78 1.08 -3.52
N ASN A 280 -5.28 2.23 -3.98
CA ASN A 280 -5.72 2.42 -5.35
C ASN A 280 -4.86 3.47 -6.06
N GLY A 281 -4.22 3.09 -7.16
CA GLY A 281 -3.55 4.05 -8.05
C GLY A 281 -2.32 4.75 -7.49
N LEU A 282 -1.62 4.15 -6.52
CA LEU A 282 -0.52 4.80 -5.80
C LEU A 282 0.78 3.99 -5.84
N PRO A 283 1.92 4.58 -6.23
CA PRO A 283 3.20 3.95 -5.97
C PRO A 283 3.44 3.82 -4.47
N VAL A 284 3.64 2.59 -4.01
CA VAL A 284 3.93 2.28 -2.60
C VAL A 284 5.19 1.43 -2.52
N LEU A 285 6.08 1.80 -1.62
CA LEU A 285 7.19 0.97 -1.19
C LEU A 285 6.69 -0.03 -0.14
N VAL A 286 6.91 -1.31 -0.37
CA VAL A 286 6.50 -2.37 0.54
C VAL A 286 7.74 -3.02 1.12
N ASN A 287 7.92 -2.94 2.44
CA ASN A 287 8.95 -3.72 3.13
C ASN A 287 8.38 -5.07 3.55
N LEU A 288 8.98 -6.16 3.06
CA LEU A 288 8.51 -7.52 3.25
C LEU A 288 9.63 -8.41 3.79
N ASP A 289 9.61 -8.61 5.11
CA ASP A 289 10.57 -9.46 5.83
C ASP A 289 9.91 -10.73 6.40
N SER A 290 8.57 -10.82 6.30
CA SER A 290 7.77 -11.91 6.88
C SER A 290 7.52 -13.01 5.85
N GLU A 291 8.19 -14.17 6.00
CA GLU A 291 7.97 -15.36 5.14
C GLU A 291 6.50 -15.80 5.04
N PRO A 292 5.68 -15.82 6.11
CA PRO A 292 4.27 -16.17 5.99
C PRO A 292 3.50 -15.21 5.07
N VAL A 293 3.76 -13.91 5.18
CA VAL A 293 3.14 -12.87 4.35
C VAL A 293 3.61 -12.99 2.90
N GLN A 294 4.91 -13.23 2.68
CA GLN A 294 5.50 -13.52 1.38
C GLN A 294 4.77 -14.66 0.65
N ARG A 295 4.42 -15.74 1.37
CA ARG A 295 3.70 -16.88 0.80
C ARG A 295 2.27 -16.52 0.43
N GLU A 296 1.59 -15.71 1.22
CA GLU A 296 0.24 -15.24 0.89
C GLU A 296 0.25 -14.36 -0.36
N LEU A 297 1.19 -13.41 -0.48
CA LEU A 297 1.32 -12.59 -1.69
C LEU A 297 1.66 -13.43 -2.93
N THR A 298 2.61 -14.37 -2.79
CA THR A 298 2.97 -15.31 -3.85
C THR A 298 1.72 -16.09 -4.31
N ARG A 299 0.93 -16.61 -3.36
CA ARG A 299 -0.27 -17.38 -3.65
C ARG A 299 -1.34 -16.53 -4.32
N ALA A 300 -1.50 -15.26 -3.93
CA ALA A 300 -2.50 -14.37 -4.52
C ALA A 300 -2.28 -14.20 -6.04
N ILE A 301 -1.06 -13.91 -6.48
CA ILE A 301 -0.72 -13.80 -7.91
C ILE A 301 -0.85 -15.14 -8.62
N GLN A 302 -0.33 -16.22 -8.04
CA GLN A 302 -0.40 -17.56 -8.65
C GLN A 302 -1.84 -18.05 -8.83
N ASN A 303 -2.72 -17.83 -7.84
CA ASN A 303 -4.13 -18.15 -7.95
C ASN A 303 -4.80 -17.34 -9.06
N THR A 304 -4.52 -16.04 -9.14
CA THR A 304 -5.05 -15.17 -10.19
C THR A 304 -4.61 -15.65 -11.58
N HIS A 305 -3.37 -16.08 -11.72
CA HIS A 305 -2.86 -16.67 -12.96
C HIS A 305 -3.61 -17.96 -13.33
N CYS A 306 -3.84 -18.86 -12.38
CA CYS A 306 -4.64 -20.07 -12.60
C CYS A 306 -6.09 -19.75 -12.99
N GLU A 307 -6.70 -18.74 -12.37
CA GLU A 307 -8.04 -18.26 -12.72
C GLU A 307 -8.08 -17.71 -14.15
N LEU A 308 -7.09 -16.89 -14.52
CA LEU A 308 -6.99 -16.33 -15.87
C LEU A 308 -6.87 -17.45 -16.92
N LEU A 309 -6.03 -18.45 -16.66
CA LEU A 309 -5.85 -19.60 -17.55
C LEU A 309 -7.11 -20.47 -17.67
N SER A 310 -7.92 -20.55 -16.63
CA SER A 310 -9.11 -21.43 -16.59
C SER A 310 -10.39 -20.74 -17.08
N LEU A 311 -10.55 -19.45 -16.80
CA LEU A 311 -11.77 -18.69 -17.07
C LEU A 311 -11.61 -17.64 -18.17
N GLY A 312 -10.37 -17.35 -18.59
CA GLY A 312 -10.04 -16.28 -19.55
C GLY A 312 -10.12 -14.87 -18.96
N ILE A 313 -10.58 -14.73 -17.71
CA ILE A 313 -10.66 -13.48 -16.96
C ILE A 313 -10.28 -13.73 -15.49
N ALA A 314 -9.54 -12.82 -14.88
CA ALA A 314 -9.24 -12.86 -13.46
C ALA A 314 -9.07 -11.43 -12.91
N LYS A 315 -9.52 -11.20 -11.68
CA LYS A 315 -9.35 -9.90 -11.02
C LYS A 315 -7.95 -9.82 -10.42
N HIS A 316 -7.21 -8.76 -10.71
CA HIS A 316 -5.90 -8.56 -10.11
C HIS A 316 -6.01 -8.43 -8.57
N PRO A 317 -5.11 -9.05 -7.77
CA PRO A 317 -5.26 -9.09 -6.31
C PRO A 317 -5.12 -7.72 -5.64
N LEU A 318 -4.48 -6.75 -6.31
CA LEU A 318 -4.28 -5.39 -5.80
C LEU A 318 -4.81 -4.34 -6.78
N ASN A 319 -5.21 -3.17 -6.28
CA ASN A 319 -5.55 -2.00 -7.09
C ASN A 319 -4.35 -1.05 -7.31
N THR A 320 -3.15 -1.54 -7.00
CA THR A 320 -1.89 -0.83 -7.18
C THR A 320 -0.76 -1.80 -7.55
N LEU A 321 0.38 -1.25 -7.96
CA LEU A 321 1.60 -1.98 -8.23
C LEU A 321 2.70 -1.55 -7.23
N PRO A 322 2.85 -2.25 -6.10
CA PRO A 322 3.85 -1.91 -5.09
C PRO A 322 5.25 -2.37 -5.51
N ILE A 323 6.27 -1.58 -5.15
CA ILE A 323 7.66 -2.04 -5.22
C ILE A 323 7.99 -2.75 -3.91
N ILE A 324 8.34 -4.03 -4.01
CA ILE A 324 8.70 -4.82 -2.84
C ILE A 324 10.21 -4.70 -2.58
N VAL A 325 10.56 -4.41 -1.34
CA VAL A 325 11.92 -4.50 -0.78
C VAL A 325 11.88 -5.42 0.45
N GLY A 326 13.05 -5.68 1.03
CA GLY A 326 13.19 -6.58 2.18
C GLY A 326 13.68 -7.96 1.79
N ASP A 327 13.83 -8.81 2.80
CA ASP A 327 14.53 -10.10 2.65
C ASP A 327 13.60 -11.25 2.21
N ALA A 328 12.29 -11.11 2.40
CA ALA A 328 11.31 -12.15 2.11
C ALA A 328 10.56 -11.86 0.79
N LEU A 329 11.28 -11.77 -0.33
CA LEU A 329 10.66 -11.51 -1.64
C LEU A 329 9.72 -12.67 -2.09
N PRO A 330 8.62 -12.38 -2.84
CA PRO A 330 7.75 -13.41 -3.40
C PRO A 330 8.49 -14.41 -4.32
N ALA A 331 7.86 -15.52 -4.71
CA ALA A 331 8.53 -16.50 -5.58
C ALA A 331 8.89 -15.92 -6.96
N GLU A 332 9.94 -16.45 -7.61
CA GLU A 332 10.45 -15.92 -8.90
C GLU A 332 9.38 -15.81 -10.00
N ASN A 333 8.41 -16.72 -10.03
CA ASN A 333 7.32 -16.70 -11.02
C ASN A 333 6.20 -15.69 -10.69
N ALA A 334 6.34 -14.95 -9.60
CA ALA A 334 5.42 -13.89 -9.19
C ALA A 334 6.14 -12.54 -9.04
N ILE A 335 7.45 -12.46 -9.38
CA ILE A 335 8.23 -11.23 -9.22
C ILE A 335 9.15 -10.94 -10.41
N PHE A 336 9.39 -9.64 -10.62
CA PHE A 336 10.52 -9.15 -11.39
C PHE A 336 11.47 -8.41 -10.45
N ALA A 337 12.55 -9.08 -10.02
CA ALA A 337 13.50 -8.56 -9.04
C ALA A 337 14.80 -8.07 -9.68
N LEU A 338 15.25 -6.90 -9.27
CA LEU A 338 16.55 -6.32 -9.65
C LEU A 338 17.38 -6.05 -8.38
N ASP A 339 18.66 -6.40 -8.41
CA ASP A 339 19.60 -6.01 -7.37
C ASP A 339 20.08 -4.57 -7.63
N TRP A 340 20.03 -3.70 -6.62
CA TRP A 340 20.47 -2.30 -6.75
C TRP A 340 21.87 -2.09 -6.15
N PRO A 341 22.88 -1.77 -6.98
CA PRO A 341 24.22 -1.47 -6.49
C PRO A 341 24.28 -0.29 -5.52
N THR A 342 25.10 -0.41 -4.48
CA THR A 342 25.31 0.60 -3.42
C THR A 342 25.76 1.97 -3.94
N PHE A 343 26.46 2.02 -5.09
CA PHE A 343 27.11 3.24 -5.60
C PHE A 343 26.27 4.00 -6.64
N GLU A 344 25.06 3.54 -6.92
CA GLU A 344 24.19 4.14 -7.92
C GLU A 344 23.20 5.13 -7.28
N ASN A 345 23.65 6.38 -7.13
CA ASN A 345 22.79 7.52 -6.77
C ASN A 345 22.27 8.21 -8.05
N ALA A 346 21.09 8.83 -7.96
CA ALA A 346 20.55 9.67 -9.04
C ALA A 346 20.76 11.16 -8.73
N ASP A 347 21.02 11.91 -9.80
CA ASP A 347 20.92 13.37 -9.77
C ASP A 347 19.44 13.79 -9.63
N PRO A 348 19.08 14.58 -8.59
CA PRO A 348 17.74 15.14 -8.44
C PRO A 348 17.25 15.94 -9.66
N ALA A 349 18.14 16.55 -10.45
CA ALA A 349 17.78 17.26 -11.66
C ALA A 349 17.26 16.31 -12.74
N HIS A 350 17.90 15.15 -12.94
CA HIS A 350 17.42 14.12 -13.86
C HIS A 350 16.08 13.54 -13.40
N ILE A 351 15.92 13.30 -12.09
CA ILE A 351 14.64 12.87 -11.50
C ILE A 351 13.52 13.88 -11.81
N ALA A 352 13.80 15.18 -11.66
CA ALA A 352 12.81 16.23 -11.94
C ALA A 352 12.42 16.29 -13.42
N VAL A 353 13.38 16.13 -14.34
CA VAL A 353 13.11 16.02 -15.78
C VAL A 353 12.19 14.84 -16.06
N LEU A 354 12.53 13.65 -15.56
CA LEU A 354 11.73 12.44 -15.78
C LEU A 354 10.32 12.56 -15.16
N ARG A 355 10.22 13.13 -13.95
CA ARG A 355 8.92 13.42 -13.32
C ARG A 355 8.05 14.33 -14.19
N ASN A 356 8.63 15.38 -14.77
CA ASN A 356 7.90 16.29 -15.65
C ASN A 356 7.48 15.60 -16.96
N ALA A 357 8.33 14.75 -17.53
CA ALA A 357 8.03 13.99 -18.73
C ALA A 357 6.88 13.00 -18.50
N PHE A 358 7.01 12.10 -17.53
CA PHE A 358 5.98 11.12 -17.20
C PHE A 358 4.69 11.78 -16.69
N GLY A 359 4.80 12.80 -15.84
CA GLY A 359 3.62 13.52 -15.37
C GLY A 359 2.90 14.30 -16.48
N SER A 360 3.59 14.68 -17.57
CA SER A 360 2.93 15.24 -18.76
C SER A 360 2.13 14.18 -19.52
N LEU A 361 2.61 12.93 -19.59
CA LEU A 361 1.84 11.81 -20.14
C LEU A 361 0.54 11.57 -19.37
N MET A 362 0.62 11.66 -18.05
CA MET A 362 -0.50 11.42 -17.15
C MET A 362 -1.67 12.41 -17.35
N LYS A 363 -1.47 13.53 -18.06
CA LYS A 363 -2.58 14.41 -18.48
C LYS A 363 -3.59 13.70 -19.38
N ASN A 364 -3.16 12.67 -20.12
CA ASN A 364 -3.97 11.83 -20.99
C ASN A 364 -3.98 10.37 -20.52
N ALA A 365 -3.98 10.13 -19.21
CA ALA A 365 -3.85 8.80 -18.61
C ALA A 365 -4.87 7.78 -19.10
N GLU A 366 -6.13 8.17 -19.36
CA GLU A 366 -7.16 7.26 -19.90
C GLU A 366 -6.81 6.73 -21.28
N ARG A 367 -6.31 7.61 -22.16
CA ARG A 367 -5.86 7.20 -23.48
C ARG A 367 -4.62 6.31 -23.38
N LEU A 368 -3.68 6.67 -22.52
CA LEU A 368 -2.47 5.87 -22.31
C LEU A 368 -2.79 4.48 -21.76
N ALA A 369 -3.66 4.38 -20.75
CA ALA A 369 -4.12 3.11 -20.19
C ALA A 369 -4.83 2.26 -21.24
N ALA A 370 -5.73 2.84 -22.04
CA ALA A 370 -6.41 2.12 -23.12
C ALA A 370 -5.44 1.57 -24.17
N LEU A 371 -4.40 2.33 -24.54
CA LEU A 371 -3.37 1.87 -25.47
C LEU A 371 -2.52 0.74 -24.88
N ILE A 372 -2.13 0.85 -23.61
CA ILE A 372 -1.42 -0.22 -22.90
C ILE A 372 -2.30 -1.46 -22.84
N SER A 373 -3.56 -1.36 -22.42
CA SER A 373 -4.49 -2.50 -22.37
C SER A 373 -4.63 -3.17 -23.73
N TYR A 374 -4.85 -2.39 -24.79
CA TYR A 374 -4.95 -2.89 -26.16
C TYR A 374 -3.69 -3.66 -26.61
N ARG A 375 -2.50 -3.19 -26.19
CA ARG A 375 -1.23 -3.86 -26.51
C ARG A 375 -1.02 -5.13 -25.69
N ILE A 376 -1.33 -5.12 -24.40
CA ILE A 376 -1.19 -6.30 -23.52
C ILE A 376 -2.19 -7.40 -23.91
N GLU A 377 -3.41 -7.06 -24.33
CA GLU A 377 -4.40 -8.04 -24.84
C GLU A 377 -3.85 -8.86 -26.02
N ARG A 378 -2.94 -8.28 -26.82
CA ARG A 378 -2.33 -8.90 -28.01
C ARG A 378 -0.90 -9.35 -27.78
N LEU A 379 -0.48 -9.44 -26.53
CA LEU A 379 0.89 -9.80 -26.17
C LEU A 379 1.20 -11.23 -26.65
N SER A 380 2.18 -11.36 -27.54
CA SER A 380 2.75 -12.66 -27.89
C SER A 380 3.97 -12.92 -27.02
N LEU A 381 3.99 -14.05 -26.32
CA LEU A 381 5.13 -14.39 -25.46
C LEU A 381 6.31 -14.98 -26.25
N ASP A 382 6.08 -15.69 -27.36
CA ASP A 382 7.14 -16.24 -28.22
C ASP A 382 8.31 -16.93 -27.48
N GLY A 383 8.03 -17.58 -26.35
CA GLY A 383 9.02 -18.25 -25.49
C GLY A 383 9.77 -17.35 -24.50
N ILE A 384 9.45 -16.06 -24.46
CA ILE A 384 9.97 -15.03 -23.57
C ILE A 384 9.12 -14.98 -22.29
N ARG A 385 9.74 -14.60 -21.16
CA ARG A 385 9.00 -14.48 -19.89
C ARG A 385 7.95 -13.36 -19.97
N TYR A 386 6.82 -13.57 -19.30
CA TYR A 386 5.70 -12.63 -19.30
C TYR A 386 6.12 -11.23 -18.87
N GLU A 387 6.88 -11.13 -17.78
CA GLU A 387 7.29 -9.85 -17.21
C GLU A 387 8.17 -9.06 -18.18
N GLN A 388 9.04 -9.75 -18.92
CA GLN A 388 9.93 -9.11 -19.91
C GLN A 388 9.12 -8.52 -21.06
N THR A 389 8.22 -9.33 -21.61
CA THR A 389 7.37 -8.94 -22.74
C THR A 389 6.40 -7.81 -22.35
N TYR A 390 5.82 -7.89 -21.14
CA TYR A 390 4.97 -6.86 -20.57
C TYR A 390 5.71 -5.52 -20.47
N LEU A 391 6.95 -5.53 -19.96
CA LEU A 391 7.75 -4.32 -19.82
C LEU A 391 8.13 -3.70 -21.16
N TRP A 392 8.46 -4.51 -22.16
CA TRP A 392 8.69 -4.01 -23.51
C TRP A 392 7.45 -3.36 -24.10
N ALA A 393 6.29 -4.01 -23.96
CA ALA A 393 5.02 -3.48 -24.46
C ALA A 393 4.68 -2.13 -23.83
N VAL A 394 4.81 -2.00 -22.51
CA VAL A 394 4.56 -0.73 -21.81
C VAL A 394 5.59 0.33 -22.21
N SER A 395 6.89 -0.02 -22.24
CA SER A 395 7.94 0.94 -22.62
C SER A 395 7.75 1.47 -24.04
N GLN A 396 7.28 0.63 -24.97
CA GLN A 396 6.98 1.06 -26.33
C GLN A 396 5.82 2.05 -26.39
N GLU A 397 4.73 1.81 -25.64
CA GLU A 397 3.62 2.77 -25.56
C GLU A 397 4.04 4.10 -24.91
N LEU A 398 4.92 4.05 -23.91
CA LEU A 398 5.47 5.26 -23.31
C LEU A 398 6.43 5.99 -24.26
N ASP A 399 7.22 5.28 -25.05
CA ASP A 399 8.08 5.86 -26.08
C ASP A 399 7.26 6.57 -27.15
N ASP A 400 6.23 5.91 -27.69
CA ASP A 400 5.33 6.48 -28.69
C ASP A 400 4.66 7.76 -28.16
N ALA A 401 4.33 7.80 -26.87
CA ALA A 401 3.72 8.95 -26.23
C ALA A 401 4.70 10.09 -25.89
N LEU A 402 5.96 9.78 -25.57
CA LEU A 402 6.98 10.76 -25.20
C LEU A 402 7.75 11.34 -26.39
N PHE A 403 8.03 10.49 -27.37
CA PHE A 403 8.96 10.78 -28.48
C PHE A 403 8.28 10.74 -29.85
N GLY A 404 7.04 10.25 -29.92
CA GLY A 404 6.35 9.98 -31.17
C GLY A 404 6.75 8.62 -31.75
N ILE A 405 5.99 8.17 -32.76
CA ILE A 405 6.27 6.92 -33.46
C ILE A 405 7.57 7.09 -34.25
N THR A 406 8.58 6.31 -33.91
CA THR A 406 9.85 6.27 -34.64
C THR A 406 10.09 4.89 -35.24
N GLU A 407 10.88 4.82 -36.32
CA GLU A 407 11.22 3.55 -36.98
C GLU A 407 12.19 2.67 -36.16
N HIS A 408 12.76 3.22 -35.08
CA HIS A 408 13.74 2.56 -34.21
C HIS A 408 13.15 2.31 -32.83
N ALA A 409 13.75 1.40 -32.06
CA ALA A 409 13.40 1.24 -30.65
C ALA A 409 13.61 2.57 -29.91
N GLY A 410 12.57 3.02 -29.20
CA GLY A 410 12.64 4.27 -28.46
C GLY A 410 13.54 4.15 -27.21
N PRO A 411 13.92 5.29 -26.61
CA PRO A 411 14.80 5.32 -25.44
C PRO A 411 14.36 4.46 -24.24
N LEU A 412 13.06 4.34 -23.96
CA LEU A 412 12.54 3.50 -22.88
C LEU A 412 12.54 2.02 -23.24
N THR A 413 12.28 1.69 -24.50
CA THR A 413 12.34 0.32 -25.01
C THR A 413 13.79 -0.20 -24.93
N ASP A 414 14.75 0.59 -25.40
CA ASP A 414 16.19 0.30 -25.25
C ASP A 414 16.60 0.15 -23.79
N TRP A 415 16.10 1.03 -22.92
CA TRP A 415 16.34 0.93 -21.48
C TRP A 415 15.76 -0.35 -20.88
N ALA A 416 14.53 -0.73 -21.25
CA ALA A 416 13.88 -1.95 -20.75
C ALA A 416 14.63 -3.21 -21.21
N GLN A 417 15.12 -3.24 -22.45
CA GLN A 417 16.00 -4.32 -22.92
C GLN A 417 17.29 -4.41 -22.09
N ARG A 418 17.95 -3.28 -21.80
CA ARG A 418 19.13 -3.27 -20.91
C ARG A 418 18.82 -3.71 -19.49
N LEU A 419 17.67 -3.31 -18.95
CA LEU A 419 17.20 -3.73 -17.62
C LEU A 419 17.02 -5.24 -17.56
N ILE A 420 16.41 -5.83 -18.60
CA ILE A 420 16.17 -7.27 -18.70
C ILE A 420 17.50 -8.03 -18.79
N ALA A 421 18.42 -7.59 -19.64
CA ALA A 421 19.76 -8.17 -19.72
C ALA A 421 20.49 -8.09 -18.36
N THR A 422 20.41 -6.94 -17.69
CA THR A 422 20.99 -6.77 -16.34
C THR A 422 20.40 -7.77 -15.34
N ARG A 423 19.08 -7.97 -15.36
CA ARG A 423 18.40 -8.94 -14.48
C ARG A 423 18.81 -10.38 -14.78
N GLU A 424 18.97 -10.72 -16.06
CA GLU A 424 19.43 -12.05 -16.48
C GLU A 424 20.86 -12.32 -16.04
N ASP A 425 21.77 -11.35 -16.22
CA ASP A 425 23.15 -11.43 -15.74
C ASP A 425 23.20 -11.60 -14.21
N GLN A 426 22.39 -10.83 -13.48
CA GLN A 426 22.27 -10.95 -12.02
C GLN A 426 21.75 -12.33 -11.60
N GLN A 427 20.78 -12.89 -12.32
CA GLN A 427 20.23 -14.22 -12.05
C GLN A 427 21.27 -15.32 -12.35
N ALA A 428 21.99 -15.22 -13.47
CA ALA A 428 23.06 -16.15 -13.83
C ALA A 428 24.20 -16.14 -12.79
N GLU A 429 24.63 -14.95 -12.36
CA GLU A 429 25.66 -14.81 -11.34
C GLU A 429 25.19 -15.33 -9.97
N ARG A 430 23.91 -15.17 -9.61
CA ARG A 430 23.37 -15.79 -8.39
C ARG A 430 23.39 -17.31 -8.48
N GLN A 431 22.92 -17.89 -9.59
CA GLN A 431 22.93 -19.34 -9.78
C GLN A 431 24.35 -19.91 -9.73
N ARG A 432 25.33 -19.21 -10.30
CA ARG A 432 26.75 -19.56 -10.20
C ARG A 432 27.22 -19.59 -8.74
N ARG A 433 26.92 -18.55 -7.97
CA ARG A 433 27.24 -18.49 -6.53
C ARG A 433 26.57 -19.61 -5.74
N PHE A 434 25.32 -19.95 -6.06
CA PHE A 434 24.61 -21.07 -5.44
C PHE A 434 25.26 -22.42 -5.76
N ALA A 435 25.71 -22.65 -6.99
CA ALA A 435 26.42 -23.87 -7.35
C ALA A 435 27.75 -23.99 -6.58
N MET A 436 28.52 -22.91 -6.46
CA MET A 436 29.75 -22.90 -5.66
C MET A 436 29.47 -23.15 -4.17
N ALA A 437 28.42 -22.55 -3.62
CA ALA A 437 28.01 -22.78 -2.23
C ALA A 437 27.53 -24.21 -2.00
N LEU A 438 26.85 -24.82 -2.98
CA LEU A 438 26.41 -26.21 -2.94
C LEU A 438 27.61 -27.17 -2.80
N ASP A 439 28.71 -26.91 -3.50
CA ASP A 439 29.93 -27.72 -3.37
C ASP A 439 30.52 -27.66 -1.95
N ILE A 440 30.49 -26.49 -1.32
CA ILE A 440 30.92 -26.33 0.08
C ILE A 440 29.97 -27.09 1.02
N VAL A 441 28.65 -27.00 0.80
CA VAL A 441 27.64 -27.69 1.62
C VAL A 441 27.76 -29.21 1.54
N ARG A 442 28.18 -29.76 0.40
CA ARG A 442 28.38 -31.21 0.22
C ARG A 442 29.59 -31.74 0.99
N ASP A 443 30.60 -30.91 1.19
CA ASP A 443 31.83 -31.29 1.88
C ASP A 443 31.82 -30.77 3.32
N THR A 444 31.25 -31.56 4.24
CA THR A 444 31.10 -31.19 5.65
C THR A 444 32.43 -30.85 6.33
N ALA A 445 33.55 -31.41 5.86
CA ALA A 445 34.87 -31.10 6.40
C ALA A 445 35.23 -29.61 6.23
N GLN A 446 34.65 -28.94 5.23
CA GLN A 446 34.86 -27.52 5.02
C GLN A 446 34.27 -26.64 6.11
N TYR A 447 33.33 -27.13 6.92
CA TYR A 447 32.64 -26.31 7.91
C TYR A 447 32.33 -27.04 9.22
N ASP A 448 32.95 -28.20 9.47
CA ASP A 448 32.76 -29.02 10.68
C ASP A 448 33.10 -28.23 11.97
N SER A 449 34.00 -27.23 11.88
CA SER A 449 34.32 -26.32 13.00
C SER A 449 33.14 -25.45 13.45
N LEU A 450 32.12 -25.28 12.61
CA LEU A 450 30.91 -24.51 12.93
C LEU A 450 29.80 -25.41 13.50
N ILE A 451 30.01 -26.73 13.59
CA ILE A 451 28.99 -27.71 13.94
C ILE A 451 29.30 -28.35 15.30
N ALA A 452 28.30 -28.36 16.19
CA ALA A 452 28.36 -29.06 17.46
C ALA A 452 27.92 -30.53 17.33
N PRO A 453 28.39 -31.42 18.23
CA PRO A 453 27.88 -32.79 18.31
C PRO A 453 26.37 -32.85 18.63
N ASP A 454 25.87 -31.91 19.43
CA ASP A 454 24.46 -31.80 19.85
C ASP A 454 24.09 -30.34 20.16
N ALA A 455 22.78 -30.02 20.13
CA ALA A 455 22.27 -28.70 20.46
C ALA A 455 22.65 -28.22 21.88
N SER A 456 22.77 -29.14 22.84
CA SER A 456 23.14 -28.83 24.22
C SER A 456 24.62 -28.52 24.42
N GLU A 457 25.47 -28.90 23.45
CA GLU A 457 26.91 -28.72 23.47
C GLU A 457 27.40 -27.54 22.63
N MET A 458 26.47 -26.80 21.99
CA MET A 458 26.81 -25.66 21.13
C MET A 458 27.50 -24.53 21.89
N THR A 459 28.69 -24.14 21.42
CA THR A 459 29.36 -22.90 21.84
C THR A 459 28.77 -21.68 21.11
N PRO A 460 28.99 -20.45 21.61
CA PRO A 460 28.52 -19.23 20.94
C PRO A 460 29.05 -19.03 19.50
N GLU A 461 30.16 -19.67 19.15
CA GLU A 461 30.80 -19.58 17.83
C GLU A 461 30.22 -20.58 16.82
N GLN A 462 29.61 -21.66 17.30
CA GLN A 462 28.99 -22.69 16.47
C GLN A 462 27.61 -22.22 15.99
N LEU A 463 27.29 -22.59 14.75
CA LEU A 463 26.07 -22.16 14.04
C LEU A 463 25.11 -23.33 13.81
N GLY A 464 25.57 -24.57 13.91
CA GLY A 464 24.70 -25.72 13.74
C GLY A 464 25.07 -26.85 14.68
N PHE A 465 24.25 -27.90 14.66
CA PHE A 465 24.49 -29.11 15.43
C PHE A 465 24.04 -30.34 14.66
N ARG A 466 24.59 -31.51 15.00
CA ARG A 466 24.16 -32.78 14.43
C ARG A 466 22.82 -33.20 15.05
N TYR A 467 21.88 -33.56 14.19
CA TYR A 467 20.52 -33.95 14.56
C TYR A 467 20.19 -35.29 13.92
N THR A 468 19.71 -36.24 14.72
CA THR A 468 19.18 -37.52 14.21
C THR A 468 17.67 -37.49 14.37
N ASP A 469 16.93 -37.75 13.30
CA ASP A 469 15.48 -37.78 13.36
C ASP A 469 14.94 -39.14 13.86
N SER A 470 13.62 -39.25 14.01
CA SER A 470 12.99 -40.47 14.51
C SER A 470 13.10 -41.67 13.57
N GLN A 471 13.52 -41.47 12.32
CA GLN A 471 13.78 -42.53 11.34
C GLN A 471 15.26 -42.95 11.33
N GLY A 472 16.12 -42.31 12.13
CA GLY A 472 17.55 -42.58 12.18
C GLY A 472 18.37 -41.83 11.13
N ASP A 473 17.74 -40.96 10.33
CA ASP A 473 18.46 -40.12 9.37
C ASP A 473 19.23 -39.01 10.12
N THR A 474 20.47 -38.78 9.72
CA THR A 474 21.34 -37.77 10.32
C THR A 474 21.41 -36.50 9.46
N PHE A 475 21.36 -35.36 10.14
CA PHE A 475 21.34 -34.04 9.53
C PHE A 475 22.27 -33.10 10.29
N ILE A 476 22.67 -32.03 9.61
CA ILE A 476 23.15 -30.82 10.27
C ILE A 476 22.00 -29.83 10.31
N ALA A 477 21.65 -29.38 11.51
CA ALA A 477 20.60 -28.42 11.73
C ALA A 477 21.16 -27.01 11.99
N PHE A 478 20.66 -26.05 11.22
CA PHE A 478 20.91 -24.62 11.44
C PHE A 478 19.59 -23.91 11.73
N GLU A 479 19.53 -23.09 12.77
CA GLU A 479 18.35 -22.26 13.02
C GLU A 479 18.09 -21.33 11.82
N LEU A 480 16.85 -21.28 11.32
CA LEU A 480 16.55 -20.59 10.06
C LEU A 480 16.71 -19.08 10.11
N LYS A 481 16.38 -18.45 11.24
CA LYS A 481 16.32 -16.99 11.35
C LYS A 481 17.69 -16.38 11.61
N GLU A 482 18.52 -17.08 12.37
CA GLU A 482 19.80 -16.54 12.81
C GLU A 482 20.99 -17.30 12.22
N ASP A 483 21.07 -18.60 12.47
CA ASP A 483 22.32 -19.31 12.25
C ASP A 483 22.54 -19.73 10.80
N PHE A 484 21.48 -20.07 10.07
CA PHE A 484 21.58 -20.40 8.65
C PHE A 484 22.02 -19.17 7.82
N PRO A 485 21.46 -17.96 7.99
CA PRO A 485 21.99 -16.75 7.36
C PRO A 485 23.45 -16.44 7.76
N LYS A 486 23.83 -16.65 9.03
CA LYS A 486 25.24 -16.52 9.47
C LYS A 486 26.15 -17.53 8.78
N PHE A 487 25.69 -18.77 8.59
CA PHE A 487 26.44 -19.81 7.89
C PHE A 487 26.64 -19.44 6.41
N MET A 488 25.58 -18.97 5.75
CA MET A 488 25.63 -18.51 4.36
C MET A 488 26.65 -17.39 4.15
N THR A 489 26.61 -16.37 4.99
CA THR A 489 27.50 -15.20 4.89
C THR A 489 28.93 -15.52 5.29
N ARG A 490 29.14 -16.23 6.42
CA ARG A 490 30.48 -16.53 6.94
C ARG A 490 31.21 -17.60 6.15
N ARG A 491 30.50 -18.58 5.59
CA ARG A 491 31.14 -19.75 4.97
C ARG A 491 30.87 -19.92 3.49
N LEU A 492 29.63 -19.69 3.05
CA LEU A 492 29.23 -19.96 1.67
C LEU A 492 29.48 -18.77 0.73
N GLY A 493 29.81 -17.60 1.28
CA GLY A 493 29.97 -16.37 0.49
C GLY A 493 28.65 -15.91 -0.15
N LEU A 494 27.52 -16.31 0.43
CA LEU A 494 26.19 -15.93 -0.02
C LEU A 494 25.62 -14.79 0.82
N ARG A 495 24.68 -14.05 0.24
CA ARG A 495 23.94 -13.01 0.95
C ARG A 495 22.99 -13.62 1.97
N ALA A 496 22.79 -12.93 3.10
CA ALA A 496 21.81 -13.38 4.10
C ALA A 496 20.39 -13.40 3.51
N GLY A 497 20.04 -12.38 2.71
CA GLY A 497 18.75 -12.27 2.03
C GLY A 497 18.48 -13.35 0.98
N ASP A 498 19.51 -14.05 0.50
CA ASP A 498 19.33 -15.16 -0.45
C ASP A 498 18.88 -16.46 0.24
N SER A 499 18.70 -16.46 1.57
CA SER A 499 18.43 -17.64 2.40
C SER A 499 17.27 -18.49 1.90
N VAL A 500 16.12 -17.88 1.59
CA VAL A 500 14.95 -18.61 1.11
C VAL A 500 15.20 -19.24 -0.27
N GLU A 501 15.79 -18.48 -1.19
CA GLU A 501 16.08 -18.94 -2.55
C GLU A 501 17.13 -20.05 -2.55
N PHE A 502 18.19 -19.91 -1.75
CA PHE A 502 19.21 -20.92 -1.62
C PHE A 502 18.67 -22.20 -0.99
N ARG A 503 17.79 -22.13 0.02
CA ARG A 503 17.12 -23.34 0.56
C ARG A 503 16.27 -24.05 -0.50
N ARG A 504 15.57 -23.31 -1.37
CA ARG A 504 14.84 -23.92 -2.50
C ARG A 504 15.80 -24.60 -3.48
N TYR A 505 16.94 -23.96 -3.77
CA TYR A 505 17.99 -24.54 -4.61
C TYR A 505 18.56 -25.83 -4.01
N LEU A 506 18.78 -25.87 -2.69
CA LEU A 506 19.20 -27.08 -1.98
C LEU A 506 18.16 -28.21 -2.05
N VAL A 507 16.86 -27.89 -1.97
CA VAL A 507 15.77 -28.88 -2.16
C VAL A 507 15.81 -29.45 -3.58
N GLN A 508 15.92 -28.59 -4.60
CA GLN A 508 15.98 -29.01 -6.00
C GLN A 508 17.18 -29.92 -6.29
N ASN A 509 18.28 -29.77 -5.54
CA ASN A 509 19.48 -30.59 -5.64
C ASN A 509 19.52 -31.75 -4.63
N GLY A 510 18.42 -32.04 -3.93
CA GLY A 510 18.30 -33.18 -3.02
C GLY A 510 19.13 -33.10 -1.73
N ILE A 511 19.67 -31.93 -1.38
CA ILE A 511 20.52 -31.75 -0.20
C ILE A 511 19.70 -31.62 1.09
N ILE A 512 18.51 -31.04 0.99
CA ILE A 512 17.57 -30.93 2.10
C ILE A 512 16.19 -31.43 1.65
N LYS A 513 15.45 -32.13 2.52
CA LYS A 513 14.12 -32.67 2.16
C LYS A 513 13.04 -31.59 2.08
N THR A 514 13.18 -30.54 2.89
CA THR A 514 12.21 -29.44 3.02
C THR A 514 12.91 -28.13 3.33
N VAL A 515 12.31 -26.99 2.95
CA VAL A 515 12.86 -25.66 3.24
C VAL A 515 12.94 -25.29 4.72
N SER A 516 12.22 -26.00 5.60
CA SER A 516 12.18 -25.77 7.05
C SER A 516 11.57 -26.95 7.81
N LYS A 517 12.11 -27.31 8.97
CA LYS A 517 11.50 -28.29 9.91
C LYS A 517 11.67 -27.81 11.35
N ASN A 518 10.63 -27.99 12.17
CA ASN A 518 10.71 -27.63 13.59
C ASN A 518 11.42 -28.73 14.38
N ILE A 519 12.49 -28.35 15.09
CA ILE A 519 13.23 -29.22 16.00
C ILE A 519 13.58 -28.44 17.27
N ARG A 520 13.95 -29.14 18.35
CA ARG A 520 14.39 -28.47 19.58
C ARG A 520 15.85 -28.05 19.43
N GLY A 521 16.09 -26.75 19.46
CA GLY A 521 17.43 -26.17 19.40
C GLY A 521 18.02 -25.89 20.78
N ARG A 522 19.01 -25.00 20.83
CA ARG A 522 19.73 -24.58 22.04
C ARG A 522 18.83 -24.09 23.17
N SER A 523 17.75 -23.36 22.86
CA SER A 523 16.80 -22.86 23.87
C SER A 523 15.85 -23.95 24.41
N ARG A 524 15.91 -25.17 23.86
CA ARG A 524 14.95 -26.28 24.05
C ARG A 524 13.54 -26.01 23.50
N ASP A 525 13.30 -24.83 22.95
CA ASP A 525 12.06 -24.51 22.24
C ASP A 525 12.05 -25.17 20.86
N SER A 526 10.86 -25.50 20.39
CA SER A 526 10.68 -26.01 19.03
C SER A 526 10.68 -24.84 18.05
N ILE A 527 11.77 -24.70 17.29
CA ILE A 527 11.96 -23.63 16.31
C ILE A 527 12.35 -24.21 14.95
N SER A 528 12.15 -23.44 13.90
CA SER A 528 12.38 -23.89 12.52
C SER A 528 13.87 -23.90 12.16
N HIS A 529 14.33 -25.00 11.60
CA HIS A 529 15.71 -25.22 11.15
C HIS A 529 15.79 -25.62 9.67
N ALA A 530 16.92 -25.31 9.03
CA ALA A 530 17.36 -25.92 7.78
C ALA A 530 18.12 -27.20 8.10
N LEU A 531 17.73 -28.32 7.49
CA LEU A 531 18.31 -29.64 7.74
C LEU A 531 19.09 -30.13 6.53
N ILE A 532 20.42 -30.05 6.61
CA ILE A 532 21.34 -30.55 5.58
C ILE A 532 21.53 -32.04 5.81
N CYS A 533 21.17 -32.86 4.83
CA CYS A 533 21.36 -34.31 4.90
C CYS A 533 22.86 -34.61 5.00
N LEU A 534 23.24 -35.36 6.04
CA LEU A 534 24.53 -36.02 6.05
C LEU A 534 24.36 -37.29 5.24
N SER A 535 25.06 -37.41 4.13
CA SER A 535 25.15 -38.71 3.45
C SER A 535 25.79 -39.67 4.45
N THR A 536 24.97 -40.55 5.05
CA THR A 536 25.49 -41.78 5.62
C THR A 536 26.21 -42.47 4.49
N GLY A 537 27.48 -42.81 4.66
CA GLY A 537 28.24 -43.53 3.66
C GLY A 537 27.49 -44.79 3.26
N CYS A 538 26.74 -44.72 2.17
CA CYS A 538 26.28 -45.86 1.42
C CYS A 538 26.99 -45.72 0.09
N GLU A 539 27.85 -46.70 -0.14
CA GLU A 539 28.74 -46.82 -1.28
C GLU A 539 28.00 -46.52 -2.59
N ILE A 540 28.75 -45.89 -3.50
CA ILE A 540 28.44 -45.85 -4.92
C ILE A 540 28.24 -47.31 -5.37
N GLY A 541 26.98 -47.72 -5.53
CA GLY A 541 26.62 -48.93 -6.26
C GLY A 541 26.46 -48.57 -7.73
N GLU A 542 27.29 -49.21 -8.57
CA GLU A 542 27.34 -49.09 -10.04
C GLU A 542 25.98 -49.13 -10.76
#